data_AF-A0A7J4ADK3-F1
#
_entry.id   AF-A0A7J4ADK3-F1
#
_cell.length_a   1.000
_cell.length_b   1.000
_cell.length_c   1.000
_cell.angle_alpha   90.00
_cell.angle_beta   90.00
_cell.angle_gamma   90.00
#
_symmetry.space_group_name_H-M   'P 1'
#
loop_
_entity.id
_entity.type
_entity.pdbx_description
1 polymer ?
#
loop_
_entity_poly.entity_id
_entity_poly.type
_entity_poly.pdbx_seq_one_letter_code
_entity_poly.pdbx_strand_id
1 'polypeptide(L)'
;MSEYAIFFQFSLLFLLAFFLILIFKLLKLSSIVAFILTGIILGPLLKIVDPTNPIFLFMREIGMILIAFEIGLSVKLSFLRKEYPIVVLVLISEIIIIFTIAFISGILINLSNYEIIILALIAVNTSTFIAFKLMEEKGLIKEFGGKEVKLTLAVASFEDLVTIISLTLLPLIFLREIITLGYIASLIINLIVTSIALIGFGLFLIKKFIVKIYKLGEEIIFFFIISTLLFITWISPLLGYSKIFSAFIVGLLLAETRIAEIFVDRAKWVRDLFAFAFFVSIGLFMPIEINLNLVLSLIVIIFIIIFSKFFAFIFSFWAFITNLKNSIRIGFYMINISEFGLIITNLAYSLGIISKELILTSVLAMIISNILSIMLINNEKLCLPLIEKLFPYKNQMEIFFGKFRNYLSYTNSKFLIIRKFFAEIIIIFSLIFVFSSISLFLIGYIVNIHNILFKEIIIITLSGLFFIIIFELFLSFYKILKKLLIEIIYYNYEQKSVKKLIYLIYFPFALISILFISVQSYIFFVRIFNMVHLIFQFNIISILLMSIILLFIIYIRKYLKKFIEEIQNIIKG
;
A
#
# COMPACT_ATOMS: atom_id res chain seq x y z
N MET A 1 -12.88 -4.06 -39.75
CA MET A 1 -11.89 -3.10 -40.28
C MET A 1 -10.90 -3.86 -41.13
N SER A 2 -10.48 -3.33 -42.28
CA SER A 2 -9.38 -3.92 -43.05
C SER A 2 -8.07 -3.76 -42.27
N GLU A 3 -7.15 -4.72 -42.38
CA GLU A 3 -5.82 -4.66 -41.72
C GLU A 3 -5.08 -3.35 -42.04
N TYR A 4 -5.23 -2.85 -43.28
CA TYR A 4 -4.71 -1.55 -43.72
C TYR A 4 -5.15 -0.36 -42.85
N ALA A 5 -6.41 -0.34 -42.39
CA ALA A 5 -6.91 0.75 -41.56
C ALA A 5 -6.22 0.80 -40.19
N ILE A 6 -5.89 -0.37 -39.64
CA ILE A 6 -5.21 -0.48 -38.34
C ILE A 6 -3.77 0.00 -38.46
N PHE A 7 -3.03 -0.42 -39.50
CA PHE A 7 -1.68 0.08 -39.76
C PHE A 7 -1.65 1.61 -39.93
N PHE A 8 -2.63 2.16 -40.66
CA PHE A 8 -2.75 3.60 -40.81
C PHE A 8 -2.99 4.31 -39.47
N GLN A 9 -3.92 3.81 -38.64
CA GLN A 9 -4.17 4.35 -37.30
C GLN A 9 -2.92 4.33 -36.42
N PHE A 10 -2.18 3.22 -36.38
CA PHE A 10 -0.92 3.14 -35.64
C PHE A 10 0.13 4.13 -36.17
N SER A 11 0.26 4.25 -37.50
CA SER A 11 1.20 5.20 -38.10
C SER A 11 0.90 6.64 -37.67
N LEU A 12 -0.37 7.05 -37.66
CA LEU A 12 -0.79 8.37 -37.20
C LEU A 12 -0.54 8.57 -35.71
N LEU A 13 -0.86 7.56 -34.88
CA LEU A 13 -0.59 7.59 -33.44
C LEU A 13 0.90 7.86 -33.16
N PHE A 14 1.81 7.09 -33.78
CA PHE A 14 3.24 7.27 -33.57
C PHE A 14 3.77 8.60 -34.14
N LEU A 15 3.30 9.00 -35.32
CA LEU A 15 3.73 10.25 -35.96
C LEU A 15 3.32 11.47 -35.14
N LEU A 16 2.07 11.52 -34.66
CA LEU A 16 1.59 12.62 -33.84
C LEU A 16 2.27 12.64 -32.46
N ALA A 17 2.48 11.46 -31.86
CA ALA A 17 3.24 11.34 -30.61
C ALA A 17 4.67 11.84 -30.76
N PHE A 18 5.36 11.52 -31.87
CA PHE A 18 6.70 12.02 -32.14
C PHE A 18 6.77 13.56 -32.09
N PHE A 19 5.86 14.25 -32.78
CA PHE A 19 5.82 15.71 -32.76
C PHE A 19 5.50 16.27 -31.37
N LEU A 20 4.52 15.70 -30.67
CA LEU A 20 4.16 16.15 -29.32
C LEU A 20 5.30 15.92 -28.31
N ILE A 21 6.01 14.79 -28.39
CA ILE A 21 7.17 14.51 -27.53
C ILE A 21 8.29 15.52 -27.79
N LEU A 22 8.55 15.89 -29.06
CA LEU A 22 9.54 16.91 -29.37
C LEU A 22 9.21 18.24 -28.69
N ILE A 23 7.95 18.69 -28.80
CA ILE A 23 7.47 19.92 -28.15
C ILE A 23 7.60 19.80 -26.63
N PHE A 24 7.19 18.67 -26.05
CA PHE A 24 7.16 18.50 -24.60
C PHE A 24 8.51 18.32 -23.96
N LYS A 25 9.47 17.71 -24.67
CA LYS A 25 10.87 17.69 -24.25
C LYS A 25 11.45 19.10 -24.17
N LEU A 26 11.11 20.01 -25.10
CA LEU A 26 11.52 21.41 -25.03
C LEU A 26 10.92 22.12 -23.80
N LEU A 27 9.71 21.75 -23.41
CA LEU A 27 9.02 22.26 -22.21
C LEU A 27 9.40 21.53 -20.91
N LYS A 28 10.31 20.54 -20.96
CA LYS A 28 10.68 19.67 -19.83
C LYS A 28 9.51 18.88 -19.21
N LEU A 29 8.47 18.61 -19.99
CA LEU A 29 7.32 17.79 -19.60
C LEU A 29 7.58 16.30 -19.87
N SER A 30 6.86 15.42 -19.16
CA SER A 30 6.93 13.98 -19.37
C SER A 30 6.34 13.57 -20.73
N SER A 31 6.98 12.61 -21.40
CA SER A 31 6.47 12.00 -22.65
C SER A 31 5.08 11.37 -22.47
N ILE A 32 4.72 10.96 -21.25
CA ILE A 32 3.40 10.39 -20.94
C ILE A 32 2.28 11.39 -21.27
N VAL A 33 2.51 12.68 -21.02
CA VAL A 33 1.53 13.72 -21.34
C VAL A 33 1.31 13.81 -22.86
N ALA A 34 2.38 13.68 -23.64
CA ALA A 34 2.29 13.65 -25.10
C ALA A 34 1.51 12.43 -25.60
N PHE A 35 1.67 11.26 -24.96
CA PHE A 35 0.92 10.05 -25.30
C PHE A 35 -0.58 10.22 -25.02
N ILE A 36 -0.96 10.76 -23.87
CA ILE A 36 -2.36 11.01 -23.53
C ILE A 36 -2.98 12.01 -24.51
N LEU A 37 -2.29 13.11 -24.81
CA LEU A 37 -2.76 14.09 -25.80
C LEU A 37 -2.88 13.49 -27.20
N THR A 38 -1.99 12.57 -27.58
CA THR A 38 -2.09 11.83 -28.83
C THR A 38 -3.41 11.08 -28.90
N GLY A 39 -3.77 10.38 -27.82
CA GLY A 39 -5.07 9.72 -27.68
C GLY A 39 -6.25 10.69 -27.75
N ILE A 40 -6.19 11.82 -27.05
CA ILE A 40 -7.27 12.83 -27.06
C ILE A 40 -7.50 13.38 -28.47
N ILE A 41 -6.42 13.69 -29.19
CA ILE A 41 -6.48 14.26 -30.54
C ILE A 41 -7.01 13.23 -31.55
N LEU A 42 -6.45 12.03 -31.57
CA LEU A 42 -6.79 11.02 -32.58
C LEU A 42 -8.04 10.20 -32.25
N GLY A 43 -8.42 10.13 -30.98
CA GLY A 43 -9.63 9.48 -30.50
C GLY A 43 -10.81 10.44 -30.54
N PRO A 44 -11.18 11.08 -29.43
CA PRO A 44 -12.45 11.77 -29.35
C PRO A 44 -12.50 13.03 -30.25
N LEU A 45 -11.39 13.79 -30.44
CA LEU A 45 -11.39 15.03 -31.24
C LEU A 45 -11.53 14.78 -32.75
N LEU A 46 -10.71 13.89 -33.31
CA LEU A 46 -10.72 13.61 -34.75
C LEU A 46 -11.52 12.34 -35.13
N LYS A 47 -11.88 11.49 -34.15
CA LYS A 47 -12.60 10.22 -34.33
C LYS A 47 -11.94 9.27 -35.34
N ILE A 48 -10.60 9.31 -35.41
CA ILE A 48 -9.80 8.47 -36.32
C ILE A 48 -9.56 7.09 -35.70
N VAL A 49 -9.32 7.05 -34.39
CA VAL A 49 -9.03 5.83 -33.64
C VAL A 49 -10.24 5.48 -32.77
N ASP A 50 -10.77 4.27 -32.96
CA ASP A 50 -11.87 3.76 -32.15
C ASP A 50 -11.31 3.14 -30.84
N PRO A 51 -11.65 3.71 -29.66
CA PRO A 51 -11.21 3.17 -28.37
C PRO A 51 -11.72 1.76 -28.07
N THR A 52 -12.80 1.32 -28.72
CA THR A 52 -13.43 0.02 -28.47
C THR A 52 -12.80 -1.12 -29.27
N ASN A 53 -11.88 -0.81 -30.20
CA ASN A 53 -11.25 -1.84 -31.02
C ASN A 53 -10.40 -2.77 -30.13
N PRO A 54 -10.56 -4.11 -30.28
CA PRO A 54 -9.97 -5.11 -29.41
C PRO A 54 -8.43 -5.08 -29.38
N ILE A 55 -7.78 -4.63 -30.46
CA ILE A 55 -6.32 -4.52 -30.52
C ILE A 55 -5.83 -3.47 -29.54
N PHE A 56 -6.45 -2.29 -29.50
CA PHE A 56 -6.08 -1.24 -28.55
C PHE A 56 -6.38 -1.65 -27.11
N LEU A 57 -7.49 -2.34 -26.86
CA LEU A 57 -7.82 -2.86 -25.54
C LEU A 57 -6.78 -3.88 -25.05
N PHE A 58 -6.35 -4.79 -25.92
CA PHE A 58 -5.33 -5.79 -25.62
C PHE A 58 -3.95 -5.15 -25.37
N MET A 59 -3.53 -4.22 -26.24
CA MET A 59 -2.25 -3.51 -26.05
C MET A 59 -2.24 -2.66 -24.78
N ARG A 60 -3.36 -2.02 -24.45
CA ARG A 60 -3.54 -1.31 -23.18
C ARG A 60 -3.35 -2.24 -21.99
N GLU A 61 -3.94 -3.43 -22.03
CA GLU A 61 -3.83 -4.41 -20.95
C GLU A 61 -2.39 -4.91 -20.77
N ILE A 62 -1.69 -5.23 -21.87
CA ILE A 62 -0.27 -5.59 -21.82
C ILE A 62 0.58 -4.43 -21.28
N GLY A 63 0.29 -3.19 -21.69
CA GLY A 63 0.95 -2.00 -21.16
C GLY A 63 0.82 -1.88 -19.65
N MET A 64 -0.39 -2.07 -19.10
CA MET A 64 -0.58 -2.08 -17.64
C MET A 64 0.21 -3.19 -16.95
N ILE A 65 0.26 -4.39 -17.53
CA ILE A 65 1.00 -5.54 -16.98
C ILE A 65 2.51 -5.25 -16.97
N LEU A 66 3.06 -4.74 -18.07
CA LEU A 66 4.49 -4.45 -18.19
C LEU A 66 4.91 -3.29 -17.27
N ILE A 67 4.08 -2.25 -17.15
CA ILE A 67 4.32 -1.16 -16.22
C ILE A 67 4.31 -1.69 -14.78
N ALA A 68 3.28 -2.44 -14.37
CA ALA A 68 3.20 -3.00 -13.03
C ALA A 68 4.39 -3.93 -12.71
N PHE A 69 4.82 -4.71 -13.69
CA PHE A 69 6.02 -5.54 -13.59
C PHE A 69 7.30 -4.73 -13.40
N GLU A 70 7.49 -3.65 -14.17
CA GLU A 70 8.63 -2.75 -14.02
C GLU A 70 8.67 -2.09 -12.63
N ILE A 71 7.52 -1.71 -12.07
CA ILE A 71 7.48 -1.21 -10.69
C ILE A 71 7.92 -2.29 -9.72
N GLY A 72 7.53 -3.54 -9.95
CA GLY A 72 8.03 -4.65 -9.16
C GLY A 72 9.56 -4.72 -9.21
N LEU A 73 10.15 -4.58 -10.41
CA LEU A 73 11.60 -4.60 -10.60
C LEU A 73 12.32 -3.44 -9.92
N SER A 74 11.68 -2.28 -9.77
CA SER A 74 12.29 -1.10 -9.13
C SER A 74 12.37 -1.22 -7.61
N VAL A 75 11.53 -2.07 -6.99
CA VAL A 75 11.49 -2.27 -5.54
C VAL A 75 12.48 -3.36 -5.09
N LYS A 76 13.62 -2.95 -4.54
CA LYS A 76 14.60 -3.85 -3.91
C LYS A 76 14.20 -4.17 -2.46
N LEU A 77 13.79 -5.41 -2.17
CA LEU A 77 13.46 -5.89 -0.82
C LEU A 77 14.63 -5.75 0.17
N SER A 78 15.87 -5.85 -0.32
CA SER A 78 17.09 -5.65 0.47
C SER A 78 17.25 -4.22 1.01
N PHE A 79 16.77 -3.21 0.29
CA PHE A 79 16.78 -1.81 0.71
C PHE A 79 15.81 -1.55 1.89
N LEU A 80 14.74 -2.36 1.98
CA LEU A 80 13.73 -2.29 3.05
C LEU A 80 14.25 -2.68 4.44
N ARG A 81 15.48 -3.19 4.62
CA ARG A 81 15.93 -3.72 5.93
C ARG A 81 16.61 -2.72 6.87
N LYS A 82 17.19 -1.62 6.38
CA LYS A 82 18.03 -0.73 7.22
C LYS A 82 17.32 0.51 7.75
N GLU A 83 16.45 1.14 6.97
CA GLU A 83 15.84 2.45 7.27
C GLU A 83 14.29 2.42 7.38
N TYR A 84 13.69 1.22 7.38
CA TYR A 84 12.24 1.00 7.25
C TYR A 84 11.34 1.77 8.23
N PRO A 85 11.64 1.87 9.54
CA PRO A 85 10.63 2.36 10.47
C PRO A 85 10.37 3.84 10.29
N ILE A 86 11.40 4.62 9.97
CA ILE A 86 11.28 6.07 9.77
C ILE A 86 10.53 6.36 8.47
N VAL A 87 10.85 5.63 7.39
CA VAL A 87 10.14 5.76 6.10
C VAL A 87 8.66 5.40 6.26
N VAL A 88 8.35 4.29 6.96
CA VAL A 88 6.97 3.89 7.24
C VAL A 88 6.23 4.90 8.10
N LEU A 89 6.88 5.51 9.10
CA LEU A 89 6.26 6.58 9.90
C LEU A 89 5.93 7.81 9.05
N VAL A 90 6.83 8.23 8.16
CA VAL A 90 6.57 9.32 7.20
C VAL A 90 5.35 8.98 6.35
N LEU A 91 5.34 7.81 5.72
CA LEU A 91 4.23 7.38 4.87
C LEU A 91 2.89 7.29 5.60
N ILE A 92 2.86 6.69 6.78
CA ILE A 92 1.62 6.58 7.57
C ILE A 92 1.11 7.97 7.91
N SER A 93 1.99 8.86 8.38
CA SER A 93 1.59 10.24 8.71
C SER A 93 1.09 10.99 7.47
N GLU A 94 1.75 10.83 6.33
CA GLU A 94 1.39 11.45 5.07
C GLU A 94 0.02 10.96 4.57
N ILE A 95 -0.19 9.64 4.54
CA ILE A 95 -1.47 9.03 4.18
C ILE A 95 -2.57 9.54 5.10
N ILE A 96 -2.36 9.57 6.42
CA ILE A 96 -3.38 10.08 7.36
C ILE A 96 -3.75 11.54 7.04
N ILE A 97 -2.76 12.41 6.79
CA ILE A 97 -3.00 13.81 6.48
C ILE A 97 -3.76 13.94 5.15
N ILE A 98 -3.31 13.25 4.10
CA ILE A 98 -3.95 13.28 2.78
C ILE A 98 -5.40 12.78 2.86
N PHE A 99 -5.63 11.63 3.50
CA PHE A 99 -6.98 11.10 3.67
C PHE A 99 -7.88 12.03 4.48
N THR A 100 -7.34 12.68 5.52
CA THR A 100 -8.09 13.67 6.31
C THR A 100 -8.49 14.87 5.45
N ILE A 101 -7.56 15.43 4.68
CA ILE A 101 -7.84 16.56 3.78
C ILE A 101 -8.83 16.16 2.69
N ALA A 102 -8.63 14.99 2.06
CA ALA A 102 -9.52 14.46 1.03
C ALA A 102 -10.93 14.19 1.57
N PHE A 103 -11.07 13.68 2.79
CA PHE A 103 -12.36 13.41 3.41
C PHE A 103 -13.12 14.69 3.74
N ILE A 104 -12.45 15.66 4.37
CA ILE A 104 -13.05 16.97 4.69
C ILE A 104 -13.47 17.69 3.41
N SER A 105 -12.57 17.80 2.44
CA SER A 105 -12.84 18.50 1.18
C SER A 105 -13.86 17.77 0.31
N GLY A 106 -13.83 16.44 0.29
CA GLY A 106 -14.78 15.63 -0.46
C GLY A 106 -16.21 15.75 0.05
N ILE A 107 -16.41 15.79 1.38
CA ILE A 107 -17.74 16.06 1.95
C ILE A 107 -18.23 17.45 1.52
N LEU A 108 -17.36 18.47 1.53
CA LEU A 108 -17.73 19.84 1.13
C LEU A 108 -18.13 19.94 -0.35
N ILE A 109 -17.59 19.07 -1.20
CA ILE A 109 -17.84 19.06 -2.65
C ILE A 109 -18.90 17.99 -3.03
N ASN A 110 -19.52 17.33 -2.03
CA ASN A 110 -20.50 16.25 -2.21
C ASN A 110 -19.98 15.05 -3.03
N LEU A 111 -18.70 14.71 -2.85
CA LEU A 111 -18.14 13.49 -3.42
C LEU A 111 -18.60 12.27 -2.63
N SER A 112 -18.78 11.16 -3.33
CA SER A 112 -19.02 9.88 -2.68
C SER A 112 -17.80 9.41 -1.88
N ASN A 113 -18.02 8.57 -0.86
CA ASN A 113 -16.93 8.00 -0.06
C ASN A 113 -15.86 7.31 -0.91
N TYR A 114 -16.26 6.72 -2.03
CA TYR A 114 -15.36 6.03 -2.93
C TYR A 114 -14.53 6.98 -3.77
N GLU A 115 -15.13 8.05 -4.30
CA GLU A 115 -14.39 9.12 -4.98
C GLU A 115 -13.36 9.77 -4.05
N ILE A 116 -13.71 9.97 -2.77
CA ILE A 116 -12.79 10.48 -1.74
C ILE A 116 -11.57 9.55 -1.57
N ILE A 117 -11.80 8.24 -1.47
CA ILE A 117 -10.72 7.25 -1.35
C ILE A 117 -9.82 7.30 -2.59
N ILE A 118 -10.40 7.35 -3.79
CA ILE A 118 -9.64 7.42 -5.04
C ILE A 118 -8.84 8.72 -5.12
N LEU A 119 -9.41 9.87 -4.75
CA LEU A 119 -8.69 11.14 -4.69
C LEU A 119 -7.51 11.11 -3.73
N ALA A 120 -7.70 10.53 -2.54
CA ALA A 120 -6.61 10.37 -1.58
C ALA A 120 -5.49 9.48 -2.14
N LEU A 121 -5.83 8.37 -2.81
CA LEU A 121 -4.85 7.47 -3.43
C LEU A 121 -4.09 8.13 -4.58
N ILE A 122 -4.75 8.99 -5.38
CA ILE A 122 -4.09 9.80 -6.41
C ILE A 122 -3.11 10.78 -5.75
N ALA A 123 -3.55 11.48 -4.70
CA ALA A 123 -2.74 12.47 -4.01
C ALA A 123 -1.52 11.87 -3.31
N VAL A 124 -1.63 10.66 -2.72
CA VAL A 124 -0.50 9.99 -2.03
C VAL A 124 0.69 9.75 -2.96
N ASN A 125 0.48 9.61 -4.26
CA ASN A 125 1.44 8.98 -5.13
C ASN A 125 2.36 9.96 -5.89
N THR A 126 3.68 9.82 -5.71
CA THR A 126 4.71 10.61 -6.38
C THR A 126 5.44 9.86 -7.50
N SER A 127 5.75 10.52 -8.62
CA SER A 127 6.64 9.96 -9.64
C SER A 127 8.09 9.85 -9.14
N THR A 128 8.46 8.65 -8.68
CA THR A 128 9.80 8.31 -8.17
C THR A 128 10.93 8.66 -9.15
N PHE A 129 10.75 8.30 -10.43
CA PHE A 129 11.74 8.53 -11.47
C PHE A 129 11.96 10.02 -11.78
N ILE A 130 10.88 10.78 -11.91
CA ILE A 130 10.96 12.23 -12.18
C ILE A 130 11.60 12.94 -10.98
N ALA A 131 11.18 12.60 -9.75
CA ALA A 131 11.76 13.15 -8.54
C ALA A 131 13.27 12.88 -8.47
N PHE A 132 13.70 11.64 -8.70
CA PHE A 132 15.12 11.27 -8.73
C PHE A 132 15.92 12.10 -9.75
N LYS A 133 15.45 12.14 -11.00
CA LYS A 133 16.13 12.83 -12.08
C LYS A 133 16.27 14.33 -11.80
N LEU A 134 15.21 14.97 -11.32
CA LEU A 134 15.24 16.39 -10.96
C LEU A 134 16.22 16.66 -9.80
N MET A 135 16.27 15.77 -8.79
CA MET A 135 17.20 15.89 -7.68
C MET A 135 18.66 15.70 -8.10
N GLU A 136 18.91 14.75 -9.01
CA GLU A 136 20.23 14.50 -9.59
C GLU A 136 20.72 15.70 -10.41
N GLU A 137 19.88 16.22 -11.31
CA GLU A 137 20.18 17.41 -12.13
C GLU A 137 20.47 18.66 -11.29
N LYS A 138 19.78 18.82 -10.15
CA LYS A 138 19.99 19.93 -9.21
C LYS A 138 21.11 19.69 -8.20
N GLY A 139 21.76 18.53 -8.24
CA GLY A 139 22.92 18.22 -7.39
C GLY A 139 22.59 17.96 -5.91
N LEU A 140 21.32 17.70 -5.57
CA LEU A 140 20.87 17.53 -4.18
C LEU A 140 21.50 16.32 -3.48
N ILE A 141 21.88 15.30 -4.24
CA ILE A 141 22.60 14.13 -3.70
C ILE A 141 23.91 14.57 -3.05
N LYS A 142 24.64 15.48 -3.69
CA LYS A 142 25.90 16.02 -3.17
C LYS A 142 25.65 16.97 -2.00
N GLU A 143 24.61 17.79 -2.08
CA GLU A 143 24.29 18.80 -1.07
C GLU A 143 23.85 18.19 0.27
N PHE A 144 22.95 17.20 0.25
CA PHE A 144 22.41 16.57 1.46
C PHE A 144 23.22 15.38 1.97
N GLY A 145 24.41 15.12 1.42
CA GLY A 145 25.21 13.94 1.76
C GLY A 145 24.50 12.61 1.45
N GLY A 146 23.56 12.63 0.50
CA GLY A 146 22.82 11.47 -0.01
C GLY A 146 21.74 10.87 0.93
N LYS A 147 21.78 11.10 2.25
CA LYS A 147 20.85 10.45 3.18
C LYS A 147 19.40 10.90 2.98
N GLU A 148 19.16 12.20 2.95
CA GLU A 148 17.81 12.76 2.83
C GLU A 148 17.18 12.36 1.49
N VAL A 149 17.93 12.52 0.40
CA VAL A 149 17.52 12.06 -0.95
C VAL A 149 17.19 10.57 -0.95
N LYS A 150 18.04 9.72 -0.36
CA LYS A 150 17.80 8.28 -0.28
C LYS A 150 16.52 7.95 0.49
N LEU A 151 16.23 8.65 1.59
CA LEU A 151 15.01 8.46 2.36
C LEU A 151 13.78 8.98 1.61
N THR A 152 13.89 10.08 0.87
CA THR A 152 12.80 10.58 0.04
C THR A 152 12.43 9.60 -1.07
N LEU A 153 13.43 9.06 -1.78
CA LEU A 153 13.21 8.03 -2.79
C LEU A 153 12.62 6.76 -2.18
N ALA A 154 13.02 6.41 -0.95
CA ALA A 154 12.40 5.33 -0.21
C ALA A 154 10.91 5.58 0.00
N VAL A 155 10.53 6.75 0.52
CA VAL A 155 9.13 7.14 0.72
C VAL A 155 8.36 7.01 -0.60
N ALA A 156 8.84 7.64 -1.68
CA ALA A 156 8.22 7.56 -2.99
C ALA A 156 8.03 6.10 -3.49
N SER A 157 9.03 5.22 -3.33
CA SER A 157 8.89 3.80 -3.70
C SER A 157 7.84 3.05 -2.88
N PHE A 158 7.64 3.41 -1.61
CA PHE A 158 6.59 2.81 -0.80
C PHE A 158 5.19 3.39 -1.13
N GLU A 159 5.09 4.63 -1.59
CA GLU A 159 3.84 5.18 -2.14
C GLU A 159 3.37 4.37 -3.37
N ASP A 160 4.33 3.99 -4.23
CA ASP A 160 4.07 3.08 -5.35
C ASP A 160 3.54 1.72 -4.86
N LEU A 161 4.10 1.18 -3.77
CA LEU A 161 3.58 -0.04 -3.14
C LEU A 161 2.14 0.10 -2.65
N VAL A 162 1.81 1.21 -1.99
CA VAL A 162 0.44 1.50 -1.52
C VAL A 162 -0.53 1.56 -2.70
N THR A 163 -0.11 2.19 -3.80
CA THR A 163 -0.87 2.27 -5.04
C THR A 163 -1.16 0.89 -5.61
N ILE A 164 -0.14 0.04 -5.68
CA ILE A 164 -0.30 -1.31 -6.24
C ILE A 164 -1.19 -2.17 -5.38
N ILE A 165 -1.00 -2.14 -4.06
CA ILE A 165 -1.90 -2.82 -3.11
C ILE A 165 -3.33 -2.32 -3.33
N SER A 166 -3.53 -1.03 -3.56
CA SER A 166 -4.86 -0.48 -3.85
C SER A 166 -5.45 -0.99 -5.17
N LEU A 167 -4.65 -1.10 -6.25
CA LEU A 167 -5.08 -1.70 -7.53
C LEU A 167 -5.56 -3.16 -7.37
N THR A 168 -5.11 -3.86 -6.33
CA THR A 168 -5.58 -5.20 -6.00
C THR A 168 -6.86 -5.23 -5.19
N LEU A 169 -6.97 -4.31 -4.23
CA LEU A 169 -8.06 -4.28 -3.27
C LEU A 169 -9.32 -3.67 -3.88
N LEU A 170 -9.18 -2.68 -4.77
CA LEU A 170 -10.31 -2.00 -5.40
C LEU A 170 -11.26 -2.99 -6.12
N PRO A 171 -10.83 -3.87 -7.02
CA PRO A 171 -11.78 -4.82 -7.64
C PRO A 171 -12.47 -5.74 -6.61
N LEU A 172 -11.75 -6.15 -5.56
CA LEU A 172 -12.26 -7.07 -4.53
C LEU A 172 -13.31 -6.42 -3.62
N ILE A 173 -13.12 -5.14 -3.29
CA ILE A 173 -14.03 -4.38 -2.43
C ILE A 173 -15.33 -4.03 -3.18
N PHE A 174 -15.24 -3.75 -4.49
CA PHE A 174 -16.33 -3.14 -5.24
C PHE A 174 -17.19 -4.12 -6.04
N LEU A 175 -16.67 -5.30 -6.41
CA LEU A 175 -17.45 -6.29 -7.16
C LEU A 175 -18.47 -7.06 -6.29
N ARG A 176 -18.65 -6.73 -5.00
CA ARG A 176 -19.61 -7.40 -4.11
C ARG A 176 -20.45 -6.44 -3.27
N GLU A 177 -21.77 -6.65 -3.31
CA GLU A 177 -22.79 -5.78 -2.69
C GLU A 177 -22.78 -5.77 -1.14
N ILE A 178 -22.19 -6.79 -0.50
CA ILE A 178 -22.19 -6.91 0.97
C ILE A 178 -20.75 -6.91 1.49
N ILE A 179 -20.29 -5.73 1.89
CA ILE A 179 -19.01 -5.51 2.53
C ILE A 179 -19.20 -5.66 4.05
N THR A 180 -18.99 -6.87 4.59
CA THR A 180 -18.88 -7.05 6.06
C THR A 180 -17.42 -6.91 6.50
N LEU A 181 -17.18 -6.48 7.74
CA LEU A 181 -15.85 -6.47 8.36
C LEU A 181 -15.18 -7.85 8.28
N GLY A 182 -15.95 -8.94 8.41
CA GLY A 182 -15.45 -10.31 8.27
C GLY A 182 -15.03 -10.66 6.84
N TYR A 183 -15.70 -10.10 5.83
CA TYR A 183 -15.34 -10.29 4.42
C TYR A 183 -14.12 -9.46 4.02
N ILE A 184 -14.03 -8.20 4.44
CA ILE A 184 -12.82 -7.39 4.21
C ILE A 184 -11.62 -8.05 4.89
N ALA A 185 -11.79 -8.51 6.14
CA ALA A 185 -10.74 -9.22 6.84
C ALA A 185 -10.33 -10.49 6.09
N SER A 186 -11.27 -11.31 5.60
CA SER A 186 -10.95 -12.53 4.85
C SER A 186 -10.30 -12.25 3.49
N LEU A 187 -10.68 -11.17 2.81
CA LEU A 187 -10.03 -10.71 1.58
C LEU A 187 -8.59 -10.28 1.82
N ILE A 188 -8.35 -9.43 2.82
CA ILE A 188 -7.01 -8.97 3.19
C ILE A 188 -6.16 -10.16 3.64
N ILE A 189 -6.74 -11.08 4.41
CA ILE A 189 -6.11 -12.35 4.81
C ILE A 189 -5.69 -13.17 3.61
N ASN A 190 -6.63 -13.46 2.71
CA ASN A 190 -6.35 -14.28 1.53
C ASN A 190 -5.29 -13.61 0.67
N LEU A 191 -5.38 -12.31 0.43
CA LEU A 191 -4.41 -11.57 -0.35
C LEU A 191 -3.02 -11.62 0.28
N ILE A 192 -2.89 -11.38 1.59
CA ILE A 192 -1.59 -11.41 2.28
C ILE A 192 -0.98 -12.83 2.29
N VAL A 193 -1.76 -13.84 2.69
CA VAL A 193 -1.29 -15.23 2.80
C VAL A 193 -0.80 -15.75 1.45
N THR A 194 -1.57 -15.49 0.41
CA THR A 194 -1.25 -15.96 -0.94
C THR A 194 -0.14 -15.17 -1.60
N SER A 195 -0.04 -13.86 -1.33
CA SER A 195 1.10 -13.05 -1.74
C SER A 195 2.38 -13.55 -1.08
N ILE A 196 2.35 -13.86 0.22
CA ILE A 196 3.49 -14.43 0.93
C ILE A 196 3.83 -15.82 0.39
N ALA A 197 2.84 -16.66 0.08
CA ALA A 197 3.06 -17.97 -0.51
C ALA A 197 3.67 -17.86 -1.92
N LEU A 198 3.13 -16.98 -2.77
CA LEU A 198 3.64 -16.70 -4.12
C LEU A 198 5.05 -16.11 -4.07
N ILE A 199 5.29 -15.16 -3.16
CA ILE A 199 6.62 -14.57 -2.98
C ILE A 199 7.59 -15.64 -2.45
N GLY A 200 7.21 -16.42 -1.45
CA GLY A 200 8.05 -17.47 -0.87
C GLY A 200 8.39 -18.56 -1.88
N PHE A 201 7.38 -19.07 -2.60
CA PHE A 201 7.55 -20.07 -3.64
C PHE A 201 8.33 -19.52 -4.84
N GLY A 202 8.03 -18.28 -5.26
CA GLY A 202 8.75 -17.57 -6.30
C GLY A 202 10.22 -17.37 -5.97
N LEU A 203 10.55 -16.91 -4.76
CA LEU A 203 11.93 -16.78 -4.28
C LEU A 203 12.65 -18.14 -4.23
N PHE A 204 11.95 -19.21 -3.86
CA PHE A 204 12.50 -20.57 -3.86
C PHE A 204 12.82 -21.04 -5.28
N LEU A 205 11.88 -20.91 -6.22
CA LEU A 205 12.08 -21.25 -7.62
C LEU A 205 13.20 -20.41 -8.25
N ILE A 206 13.19 -19.11 -8.00
CA ILE A 206 14.22 -18.18 -8.46
C ILE A 206 15.60 -18.64 -7.96
N LYS A 207 15.77 -18.88 -6.66
CA LYS A 207 17.06 -19.36 -6.13
C LYS A 207 17.53 -20.67 -6.80
N LYS A 208 16.61 -21.58 -7.14
CA LYS A 208 16.92 -22.90 -7.71
C LYS A 208 17.23 -22.86 -9.21
N PHE A 209 16.51 -22.02 -9.98
CA PHE A 209 16.57 -22.02 -11.44
C PHE A 209 17.32 -20.81 -12.02
N ILE A 210 17.31 -19.66 -11.35
CA ILE A 210 17.81 -18.41 -11.95
C ILE A 210 19.32 -18.45 -12.19
N VAL A 211 20.09 -19.12 -11.32
CA VAL A 211 21.54 -19.29 -11.52
C VAL A 211 21.85 -20.16 -12.74
N LYS A 212 20.98 -21.14 -13.05
CA LYS A 212 21.13 -21.99 -14.24
C LYS A 212 20.76 -21.20 -15.50
N ILE A 213 19.64 -20.48 -15.47
CA ILE A 213 19.16 -19.67 -16.60
C ILE A 213 20.14 -18.54 -16.92
N TYR A 214 20.73 -17.91 -15.90
CA TYR A 214 21.73 -16.86 -16.08
C TYR A 214 22.91 -17.30 -16.96
N LYS A 215 23.30 -18.58 -16.88
CA LYS A 215 24.41 -19.14 -17.67
C LYS A 215 24.05 -19.47 -19.12
N LEU A 216 22.76 -19.49 -19.47
CA LEU A 216 22.29 -19.88 -20.80
C LEU A 216 22.29 -18.70 -21.80
N GLY A 217 22.37 -17.46 -21.30
CA GLY A 217 22.46 -16.26 -22.13
C GLY A 217 21.26 -15.32 -22.00
N GLU A 218 21.47 -14.08 -22.42
CA GLU A 218 20.52 -12.98 -22.24
C GLU A 218 19.22 -13.12 -23.05
N GLU A 219 19.27 -13.79 -24.21
CA GLU A 219 18.07 -14.06 -25.03
C GLU A 219 17.10 -15.00 -24.31
N ILE A 220 17.65 -16.08 -23.73
CA ILE A 220 16.88 -17.06 -22.97
C ILE A 220 16.29 -16.42 -21.71
N ILE A 221 17.05 -15.55 -21.05
CA ILE A 221 16.58 -14.72 -19.95
C ILE A 221 15.33 -13.92 -20.33
N PHE A 222 15.38 -13.22 -21.48
CA PHE A 222 14.31 -12.36 -21.93
C PHE A 222 13.01 -13.15 -22.17
N PHE A 223 13.08 -14.24 -22.93
CA PHE A 223 11.93 -15.10 -23.19
C PHE A 223 11.42 -15.81 -21.93
N PHE A 224 12.31 -16.22 -21.03
CA PHE A 224 11.92 -16.82 -19.75
C PHE A 224 11.11 -15.84 -18.89
N ILE A 225 11.55 -14.59 -18.76
CA ILE A 225 10.83 -13.60 -17.96
C ILE A 225 9.50 -13.22 -18.60
N ILE A 226 9.45 -12.94 -19.90
CA ILE A 226 8.19 -12.60 -20.57
C ILE A 226 7.20 -13.76 -20.52
N SER A 227 7.63 -14.99 -20.80
CA SER A 227 6.74 -16.16 -20.72
C SER A 227 6.23 -16.39 -19.30
N THR A 228 7.09 -16.26 -18.29
CA THR A 228 6.71 -16.38 -16.87
C THR A 228 5.70 -15.30 -16.48
N LEU A 229 5.94 -14.05 -16.89
CA LEU A 229 5.06 -12.93 -16.65
C LEU A 229 3.67 -13.15 -17.28
N LEU A 230 3.63 -13.48 -18.57
CA LEU A 230 2.38 -13.73 -19.29
C LEU A 230 1.64 -14.95 -18.74
N PHE A 231 2.35 -16.03 -18.41
CA PHE A 231 1.74 -17.23 -17.82
C PHE A 231 1.14 -16.94 -16.44
N ILE A 232 1.86 -16.21 -15.58
CA ILE A 232 1.38 -15.85 -14.24
C ILE A 232 0.18 -14.91 -14.33
N THR A 233 0.22 -13.91 -15.21
CA THR A 233 -0.94 -13.01 -15.41
C THR A 233 -2.14 -13.70 -16.05
N TRP A 234 -1.94 -14.76 -16.83
CA TRP A 234 -3.03 -15.57 -17.38
C TRP A 234 -3.69 -16.43 -16.31
N ILE A 235 -2.91 -17.06 -15.40
CA ILE A 235 -3.46 -17.91 -14.34
C ILE A 235 -3.98 -17.10 -13.13
N SER A 236 -3.53 -15.85 -12.96
CA SER A 236 -3.84 -15.04 -11.78
C SER A 236 -5.34 -14.84 -11.53
N PRO A 237 -6.20 -14.58 -12.55
CA PRO A 237 -7.63 -14.41 -12.32
C PRO A 237 -8.30 -15.70 -11.81
N LEU A 238 -7.80 -16.87 -12.21
CA LEU A 238 -8.27 -18.17 -11.71
C LEU A 238 -7.94 -18.37 -10.23
N LEU A 239 -6.89 -17.73 -9.75
CA LEU A 239 -6.47 -17.74 -8.35
C LEU A 239 -7.07 -16.59 -7.52
N GLY A 240 -7.90 -15.74 -8.13
CA GLY A 240 -8.53 -14.59 -7.48
C GLY A 240 -7.67 -13.33 -7.41
N TYR A 241 -6.58 -13.22 -8.19
CA TYR A 241 -5.75 -12.02 -8.29
C TYR A 241 -5.98 -11.25 -9.58
N SER A 242 -5.84 -9.93 -9.51
CA SER A 242 -5.74 -9.11 -10.72
C SER A 242 -4.44 -9.41 -11.48
N LYS A 243 -4.49 -9.30 -12.81
CA LYS A 243 -3.32 -9.48 -13.68
C LYS A 243 -2.21 -8.49 -13.34
N ILE A 244 -2.60 -7.26 -13.00
CA ILE A 244 -1.70 -6.17 -12.59
C ILE A 244 -0.92 -6.55 -11.32
N PHE A 245 -1.61 -7.12 -10.32
CA PHE A 245 -0.96 -7.51 -9.08
C PHE A 245 0.08 -8.60 -9.26
N SER A 246 -0.31 -9.64 -9.99
CA SER A 246 0.55 -10.79 -10.22
C SER A 246 1.78 -10.39 -11.04
N ALA A 247 1.62 -9.49 -12.02
CA ALA A 247 2.73 -8.87 -12.75
C ALA A 247 3.71 -8.14 -11.82
N PHE A 248 3.18 -7.32 -10.90
CA PHE A 248 4.00 -6.64 -9.91
C PHE A 248 4.78 -7.62 -9.01
N ILE A 249 4.13 -8.66 -8.49
CA ILE A 249 4.80 -9.67 -7.66
C ILE A 249 5.96 -10.33 -8.42
N VAL A 250 5.75 -10.66 -9.70
CA VAL A 250 6.80 -11.26 -10.54
C VAL A 250 7.99 -10.31 -10.70
N GLY A 251 7.74 -9.01 -10.86
CA GLY A 251 8.79 -7.99 -10.88
C GLY A 251 9.54 -7.91 -9.55
N LEU A 252 8.81 -7.81 -8.44
CA LEU A 252 9.36 -7.74 -7.07
C LEU A 252 10.29 -8.92 -6.77
N LEU A 253 9.89 -10.10 -7.21
CA LEU A 253 10.64 -11.33 -7.07
C LEU A 253 11.95 -11.32 -7.86
N LEU A 254 11.92 -10.80 -9.09
CA LEU A 254 13.09 -10.72 -9.96
C LEU A 254 14.05 -9.59 -9.56
N ALA A 255 13.56 -8.52 -8.93
CA ALA A 255 14.34 -7.36 -8.49
C ALA A 255 15.55 -7.74 -7.59
N GLU A 256 15.45 -8.86 -6.87
CA GLU A 256 16.51 -9.39 -6.01
C GLU A 256 17.59 -10.19 -6.77
N THR A 257 17.51 -10.26 -8.10
CA THR A 257 18.39 -11.11 -8.92
C THR A 257 19.20 -10.30 -9.93
N ARG A 258 20.35 -10.84 -10.32
CA ARG A 258 21.21 -10.25 -11.37
C ARG A 258 20.57 -10.24 -12.76
N ILE A 259 19.49 -11.01 -12.95
CA ILE A 259 18.79 -11.10 -14.24
C ILE A 259 17.89 -9.87 -14.47
N ALA A 260 17.44 -9.21 -13.41
CA ALA A 260 16.60 -8.02 -13.53
C ALA A 260 17.23 -6.93 -14.38
N GLU A 261 18.51 -6.60 -14.15
CA GLU A 261 19.22 -5.55 -14.89
C GLU A 261 19.32 -5.88 -16.38
N ILE A 262 19.72 -7.13 -16.71
CA ILE A 262 19.78 -7.62 -18.10
C ILE A 262 18.41 -7.54 -18.79
N PHE A 263 17.36 -7.92 -18.06
CA PHE A 263 16.01 -7.88 -18.59
C PHE A 263 15.55 -6.46 -18.88
N VAL A 264 15.75 -5.53 -17.94
CA VAL A 264 15.32 -4.12 -18.08
C VAL A 264 15.95 -3.49 -19.32
N ASP A 265 17.24 -3.70 -19.54
CA ASP A 265 17.95 -3.12 -20.67
C ASP A 265 17.44 -3.68 -22.01
N ARG A 266 17.17 -4.99 -22.10
CA ARG A 266 16.65 -5.60 -23.34
C ARG A 266 15.17 -5.34 -23.58
N ALA A 267 14.36 -5.31 -22.53
CA ALA A 267 12.91 -5.13 -22.62
C ALA A 267 12.48 -3.67 -22.79
N LYS A 268 13.42 -2.73 -22.71
CA LYS A 268 13.17 -1.29 -22.73
C LYS A 268 12.27 -0.84 -23.89
N TRP A 269 12.57 -1.26 -25.12
CA TRP A 269 11.80 -0.84 -26.30
C TRP A 269 10.38 -1.44 -26.33
N VAL A 270 10.24 -2.70 -25.89
CA VAL A 270 8.93 -3.38 -25.80
C VAL A 270 8.06 -2.67 -24.77
N ARG A 271 8.64 -2.44 -23.59
CA ARG A 271 8.00 -1.71 -22.50
C ARG A 271 7.55 -0.33 -22.96
N ASP A 272 8.44 0.45 -23.59
CA ASP A 272 8.12 1.82 -24.04
C ASP A 272 6.97 1.83 -25.07
N LEU A 273 6.93 0.84 -25.97
CA LEU A 273 5.85 0.67 -26.94
C LEU A 273 4.50 0.35 -26.30
N PHE A 274 4.47 -0.53 -25.31
CA PHE A 274 3.22 -0.91 -24.64
C PHE A 274 2.77 0.14 -23.61
N ALA A 275 3.71 0.84 -22.97
CA ALA A 275 3.40 2.01 -22.17
C ALA A 275 2.77 3.12 -23.03
N PHE A 276 3.31 3.36 -24.22
CA PHE A 276 2.70 4.25 -25.21
C PHE A 276 1.24 3.87 -25.50
N ALA A 277 0.98 2.61 -25.84
CA ALA A 277 -0.37 2.13 -26.13
C ALA A 277 -1.33 2.31 -24.94
N PHE A 278 -0.86 2.02 -23.72
CA PHE A 278 -1.62 2.25 -22.49
C PHE A 278 -2.00 3.72 -22.31
N PHE A 279 -1.04 4.65 -22.34
CA PHE A 279 -1.33 6.07 -22.10
C PHE A 279 -2.13 6.73 -23.23
N VAL A 280 -1.88 6.35 -24.48
CA VAL A 280 -2.74 6.75 -25.61
C VAL A 280 -4.18 6.31 -25.36
N SER A 281 -4.39 5.07 -24.93
CA SER A 281 -5.74 4.56 -24.70
C SER A 281 -6.50 5.35 -23.62
N ILE A 282 -5.82 5.82 -22.56
CA ILE A 282 -6.45 6.72 -21.58
C ILE A 282 -6.99 7.97 -22.28
N GLY A 283 -6.18 8.57 -23.16
CA GLY A 283 -6.59 9.71 -23.96
C GLY A 283 -7.76 9.44 -24.90
N LEU A 284 -7.84 8.24 -25.50
CA LEU A 284 -8.94 7.85 -26.39
C LEU A 284 -10.30 7.82 -25.67
N PHE A 285 -10.33 7.55 -24.36
CA PHE A 285 -11.55 7.47 -23.55
C PHE A 285 -11.94 8.80 -22.87
N MET A 286 -11.17 9.87 -23.09
CA MET A 286 -11.43 11.17 -22.45
C MET A 286 -12.68 11.87 -23.00
N PRO A 287 -13.50 12.50 -22.13
CA PRO A 287 -14.61 13.33 -22.57
C PRO A 287 -14.09 14.65 -23.17
N ILE A 288 -14.69 15.11 -24.28
CA ILE A 288 -14.39 16.44 -24.89
C ILE A 288 -15.36 17.50 -24.39
N GLU A 289 -16.61 17.11 -24.14
CA GLU A 289 -17.66 18.03 -23.73
C GLU A 289 -17.53 18.30 -22.23
N ILE A 290 -16.90 19.42 -21.89
CA ILE A 290 -16.74 19.88 -20.51
C ILE A 290 -17.53 21.18 -20.34
N ASN A 291 -18.49 21.17 -19.40
CA ASN A 291 -19.25 22.36 -19.03
C ASN A 291 -18.40 23.31 -18.17
N LEU A 292 -18.57 24.63 -18.29
CA LEU A 292 -17.85 25.64 -17.50
C LEU A 292 -17.99 25.42 -15.98
N ASN A 293 -19.18 25.02 -15.52
CA ASN A 293 -19.39 24.71 -14.09
C ASN A 293 -18.60 23.48 -13.63
N LEU A 294 -18.38 22.51 -14.53
CA LEU A 294 -17.53 21.35 -14.26
C LEU A 294 -16.06 21.78 -14.22
N VAL A 295 -15.60 22.64 -15.13
CA VAL A 295 -14.20 23.13 -15.10
C VAL A 295 -13.82 23.72 -13.73
N LEU A 296 -14.73 24.49 -13.13
CA LEU A 296 -14.46 25.11 -11.83
C LEU A 296 -14.33 24.08 -10.69
N SER A 297 -15.19 23.04 -10.66
CA SER A 297 -15.09 21.97 -9.66
C SER A 297 -13.82 21.13 -9.86
N LEU A 298 -13.45 20.84 -11.11
CA LEU A 298 -12.22 20.12 -11.44
C LEU A 298 -10.99 20.88 -10.93
N ILE A 299 -10.92 22.19 -11.15
CA ILE A 299 -9.80 23.03 -10.67
C ILE A 299 -9.66 22.95 -9.16
N VAL A 300 -10.77 23.05 -8.42
CA VAL A 300 -10.76 22.95 -6.95
C VAL A 300 -10.23 21.58 -6.51
N ILE A 301 -10.70 20.49 -7.11
CA ILE A 301 -10.24 19.13 -6.81
C ILE A 301 -8.74 18.98 -7.11
N ILE A 302 -8.27 19.47 -8.27
CA ILE A 302 -6.85 19.44 -8.63
C ILE A 302 -6.01 20.16 -7.59
N PHE A 303 -6.43 21.36 -7.17
CA PHE A 303 -5.72 22.09 -6.13
C PHE A 303 -5.69 21.32 -4.81
N ILE A 304 -6.79 20.70 -4.40
CA ILE A 304 -6.84 19.85 -3.20
C ILE A 304 -5.84 18.70 -3.29
N ILE A 305 -5.81 17.97 -4.41
CA ILE A 305 -4.88 16.83 -4.60
C ILE A 305 -3.44 17.33 -4.46
N ILE A 306 -3.06 18.38 -5.20
CA ILE A 306 -1.68 18.88 -5.23
C ILE A 306 -1.27 19.45 -3.86
N PHE A 307 -2.11 20.29 -3.25
CA PHE A 307 -1.79 20.90 -1.96
C PHE A 307 -1.80 19.90 -0.81
N SER A 308 -2.73 18.94 -0.80
CA SER A 308 -2.77 17.91 0.24
C SER A 308 -1.48 17.10 0.23
N LYS A 309 -1.05 16.62 -0.95
CA LYS A 309 0.25 15.95 -1.12
C LYS A 309 1.41 16.81 -0.65
N PHE A 310 1.48 18.05 -1.13
CA PHE A 310 2.59 18.94 -0.82
C PHE A 310 2.75 19.18 0.69
N PHE A 311 1.67 19.55 1.37
CA PHE A 311 1.70 19.84 2.80
C PHE A 311 1.87 18.58 3.64
N ALA A 312 1.22 17.47 3.27
CA ALA A 312 1.37 16.21 3.96
C ALA A 312 2.83 15.74 3.94
N PHE A 313 3.44 15.71 2.76
CA PHE A 313 4.84 15.32 2.62
C PHE A 313 5.77 16.24 3.43
N ILE A 314 5.65 17.58 3.30
CA ILE A 314 6.52 18.52 4.04
C ILE A 314 6.40 18.29 5.54
N PHE A 315 5.17 18.20 6.05
CA PHE A 315 4.92 18.05 7.48
C PHE A 315 5.50 16.74 8.01
N SER A 316 5.25 15.63 7.31
CA SER A 316 5.78 14.31 7.65
C SER A 316 7.31 14.29 7.59
N PHE A 317 7.90 14.82 6.53
CA PHE A 317 9.35 14.85 6.37
C PHE A 317 10.04 15.74 7.42
N TRP A 318 9.40 16.86 7.79
CA TRP A 318 9.83 17.74 8.87
C TRP A 318 9.74 17.08 10.25
N ALA A 319 8.66 16.34 10.51
CA ALA A 319 8.45 15.66 11.78
C ALA A 319 9.49 14.55 12.03
N PHE A 320 9.83 13.77 11.00
CA PHE A 320 10.58 12.51 11.18
C PHE A 320 12.01 12.52 10.63
N ILE A 321 12.36 13.38 9.66
CA ILE A 321 13.64 13.27 8.94
C ILE A 321 14.52 14.53 9.07
N THR A 322 14.03 15.72 8.71
CA THR A 322 14.87 16.92 8.59
C THR A 322 14.22 18.18 9.17
N ASN A 323 14.93 19.32 9.14
CA ASN A 323 14.36 20.62 9.48
C ASN A 323 13.35 21.10 8.43
N LEU A 324 12.53 22.10 8.78
CA LEU A 324 11.47 22.62 7.91
C LEU A 324 12.01 23.08 6.54
N LYS A 325 13.16 23.75 6.53
CA LYS A 325 13.77 24.30 5.31
C LYS A 325 14.11 23.21 4.30
N ASN A 326 14.77 22.14 4.74
CA ASN A 326 15.09 21.00 3.88
C ASN A 326 13.82 20.25 3.47
N SER A 327 12.85 20.11 4.38
CA SER A 327 11.57 19.47 4.07
C SER A 327 10.80 20.20 2.97
N ILE A 328 10.76 21.55 2.98
CA ILE A 328 10.15 22.35 1.92
C ILE A 328 10.89 22.16 0.59
N ARG A 329 12.23 22.24 0.60
CA ARG A 329 13.05 22.05 -0.61
C ARG A 329 12.82 20.69 -1.23
N ILE A 330 12.86 19.62 -0.43
CA ILE A 330 12.63 18.25 -0.88
C ILE A 330 11.17 18.07 -1.31
N GLY A 331 10.23 18.72 -0.62
CA GLY A 331 8.81 18.73 -0.96
C GLY A 331 8.52 19.25 -2.37
N PHE A 332 9.31 20.20 -2.89
CA PHE A 332 9.16 20.67 -4.28
C PHE A 332 9.32 19.57 -5.31
N TYR A 333 10.16 18.56 -5.03
CA TYR A 333 10.38 17.41 -5.91
C TYR A 333 9.27 16.34 -5.76
N MET A 334 8.64 16.28 -4.59
CA MET A 334 7.63 15.28 -4.23
C MET A 334 6.19 15.68 -4.55
N ILE A 335 5.96 16.91 -5.03
CA ILE A 335 4.65 17.33 -5.55
C ILE A 335 4.22 16.53 -6.77
N ASN A 336 5.18 16.01 -7.55
CA ASN A 336 4.96 15.39 -8.85
C ASN A 336 4.08 14.15 -8.74
N ILE A 337 2.78 14.27 -9.03
CA ILE A 337 1.88 13.12 -9.02
C ILE A 337 2.33 12.13 -10.08
N SER A 338 2.32 10.83 -9.75
CA SER A 338 2.79 9.80 -10.68
C SER A 338 1.75 9.37 -11.71
N GLU A 339 2.26 8.73 -12.74
CA GLU A 339 1.48 7.98 -13.72
C GLU A 339 0.66 6.84 -13.11
N PHE A 340 1.06 6.28 -11.97
CA PHE A 340 0.32 5.20 -11.32
C PHE A 340 -0.97 5.70 -10.68
N GLY A 341 -1.06 6.99 -10.32
CA GLY A 341 -2.32 7.64 -9.96
C GLY A 341 -3.35 7.53 -11.09
N LEU A 342 -2.92 7.68 -12.35
CA LEU A 342 -3.78 7.50 -13.52
C LEU A 342 -4.23 6.05 -13.71
N ILE A 343 -3.35 5.08 -13.42
CA ILE A 343 -3.70 3.66 -13.48
C ILE A 343 -4.80 3.36 -12.47
N ILE A 344 -4.69 3.87 -11.23
CA ILE A 344 -5.75 3.71 -10.20
C ILE A 344 -7.05 4.34 -10.66
N THR A 345 -6.99 5.57 -11.20
CA THR A 345 -8.19 6.29 -11.62
C THR A 345 -8.89 5.55 -12.76
N ASN A 346 -8.14 5.08 -13.76
CA ASN A 346 -8.70 4.32 -14.87
C ASN A 346 -9.27 2.97 -14.43
N LEU A 347 -8.62 2.28 -13.49
CA LEU A 347 -9.19 1.06 -12.89
C LEU A 347 -10.50 1.38 -12.17
N ALA A 348 -10.54 2.41 -11.34
CA ALA A 348 -11.73 2.79 -10.60
C ALA A 348 -12.89 3.17 -11.54
N TYR A 349 -12.59 3.87 -12.64
CA TYR A 349 -13.56 4.16 -13.68
C TYR A 349 -14.09 2.88 -14.34
N SER A 350 -13.21 1.93 -14.67
CA SER A 350 -13.62 0.64 -15.26
C SER A 350 -14.51 -0.21 -14.35
N LEU A 351 -14.42 0.00 -13.03
CA LEU A 351 -15.26 -0.63 -12.02
C LEU A 351 -16.57 0.15 -11.76
N GLY A 352 -16.80 1.27 -12.44
CA GLY A 352 -17.98 2.12 -12.25
C GLY A 352 -17.96 2.93 -10.95
N ILE A 353 -16.79 3.09 -10.32
CA ILE A 353 -16.63 3.75 -9.01
C ILE A 353 -16.66 5.27 -9.13
N ILE A 354 -16.10 5.78 -10.22
CA ILE A 354 -15.88 7.21 -10.44
C ILE A 354 -16.38 7.61 -11.81
N SER A 355 -16.69 8.90 -11.98
CA SER A 355 -17.06 9.47 -13.27
C SER A 355 -15.86 9.66 -14.21
N LYS A 356 -16.12 9.84 -15.51
CA LYS A 356 -15.08 10.20 -16.50
C LYS A 356 -14.36 11.50 -16.15
N GLU A 357 -15.05 12.41 -15.49
CA GLU A 357 -14.53 13.71 -15.06
C GLU A 357 -13.36 13.55 -14.09
N LEU A 358 -13.41 12.57 -13.19
CA LEU A 358 -12.31 12.29 -12.27
C LEU A 358 -11.05 11.75 -12.98
N ILE A 359 -11.20 11.03 -14.10
CA ILE A 359 -10.04 10.66 -14.95
C ILE A 359 -9.39 11.93 -15.51
N LEU A 360 -10.19 12.88 -15.98
CA LEU A 360 -9.67 14.16 -16.45
C LEU A 360 -8.99 14.93 -15.30
N THR A 361 -9.56 14.94 -14.09
CA THR A 361 -8.90 15.57 -12.94
C THR A 361 -7.53 14.97 -12.65
N SER A 362 -7.38 13.65 -12.71
CA SER A 362 -6.11 13.01 -12.36
C SER A 362 -5.04 13.28 -13.42
N VAL A 363 -5.41 13.30 -14.70
CA VAL A 363 -4.51 13.71 -15.79
C VAL A 363 -4.09 15.16 -15.64
N LEU A 364 -5.03 16.08 -15.42
CA LEU A 364 -4.70 17.50 -15.24
C LEU A 364 -3.87 17.73 -13.98
N ALA A 365 -4.19 17.05 -12.87
CA ALA A 365 -3.41 17.14 -11.64
C ALA A 365 -1.97 16.66 -11.84
N MET A 366 -1.76 15.57 -12.58
CA MET A 366 -0.42 15.09 -12.95
C MET A 366 0.35 16.13 -13.79
N ILE A 367 -0.27 16.73 -14.79
CA ILE A 367 0.37 17.74 -15.64
C ILE A 367 0.71 19.00 -14.83
N ILE A 368 -0.27 19.52 -14.09
CA ILE A 368 -0.15 20.75 -13.31
C ILE A 368 0.86 20.58 -12.18
N SER A 369 0.86 19.43 -11.49
CA SER A 369 1.85 19.14 -10.44
C SER A 369 3.28 19.09 -10.99
N ASN A 370 3.48 18.53 -12.19
CA ASN A 370 4.80 18.51 -12.83
C ASN A 370 5.30 19.91 -13.18
N ILE A 371 4.45 20.73 -13.81
CA ILE A 371 4.76 22.12 -14.10
C ILE A 371 5.06 22.88 -12.80
N LEU A 372 4.22 22.71 -11.78
CA LEU A 372 4.36 23.38 -10.49
C LEU A 372 5.67 22.99 -9.79
N SER A 373 6.03 21.70 -9.80
CA SER A 373 7.31 21.22 -9.25
C SER A 373 8.49 21.89 -9.95
N ILE A 374 8.53 21.91 -11.28
CA ILE A 374 9.61 22.54 -12.05
C ILE A 374 9.69 24.05 -11.73
N MET A 375 8.54 24.73 -11.64
CA MET A 375 8.48 26.15 -11.29
C MET A 375 9.01 26.43 -9.88
N LEU A 376 8.60 25.63 -8.89
CA LEU A 376 9.04 25.76 -7.49
C LEU A 376 10.54 25.46 -7.33
N ILE A 377 11.04 24.44 -8.03
CA ILE A 377 12.47 24.06 -8.03
C ILE A 377 13.33 25.15 -8.68
N ASN A 378 12.87 25.76 -9.78
CA ASN A 378 13.63 26.82 -10.44
C ASN A 378 13.61 28.14 -9.67
N ASN A 379 12.50 28.42 -8.96
CA ASN A 379 12.33 29.63 -8.16
C ASN A 379 12.54 29.39 -6.65
N GLU A 380 13.31 28.36 -6.28
CA GLU A 380 13.49 27.89 -4.90
C GLU A 380 13.83 29.03 -3.93
N LYS A 381 14.75 29.94 -4.33
CA LYS A 381 15.20 31.08 -3.53
C LYS A 381 14.08 32.05 -3.14
N LEU A 382 13.07 32.19 -4.01
CA LEU A 382 11.92 33.07 -3.80
C LEU A 382 10.79 32.34 -3.05
N CYS A 383 10.50 31.10 -3.46
CA CYS A 383 9.37 30.33 -2.94
C CYS A 383 9.60 29.82 -1.51
N LEU A 384 10.83 29.39 -1.19
CA LEU A 384 11.16 28.83 0.11
C LEU A 384 10.83 29.78 1.27
N PRO A 385 11.31 31.05 1.32
CA PRO A 385 11.00 31.94 2.44
C PRO A 385 9.51 32.31 2.51
N LEU A 386 8.78 32.31 1.39
CA LEU A 386 7.34 32.57 1.36
C LEU A 386 6.56 31.40 2.00
N ILE A 387 6.93 30.17 1.66
CA ILE A 387 6.27 28.97 2.20
C ILE A 387 6.65 28.77 3.66
N GLU A 388 7.89 29.09 4.05
CA GLU A 388 8.31 29.02 5.45
C GLU A 388 7.50 29.96 6.36
N LYS A 389 6.97 31.08 5.83
CA LYS A 389 6.07 31.99 6.57
C LYS A 389 4.67 31.40 6.81
N LEU A 390 4.25 30.37 6.06
CA LEU A 390 2.97 29.70 6.27
C LEU A 390 2.94 28.84 7.56
N PHE A 391 4.10 28.62 8.18
CA PHE A 391 4.23 27.85 9.42
C PHE A 391 4.48 28.78 10.63
N PRO A 392 3.43 29.36 11.25
CA PRO A 392 3.58 30.39 12.30
C PRO A 392 4.30 29.89 13.56
N TYR A 393 4.16 28.62 13.91
CA TYR A 393 4.80 27.99 15.09
C TYR A 393 6.09 27.23 14.75
N LYS A 394 6.73 27.53 13.61
CA LYS A 394 7.89 26.76 13.11
C LYS A 394 9.00 26.57 14.15
N ASN A 395 9.33 27.58 14.95
CA ASN A 395 10.42 27.46 15.93
C ASN A 395 10.08 26.49 17.06
N GLN A 396 8.84 26.52 17.58
CA GLN A 396 8.40 25.61 18.65
C GLN A 396 8.27 24.17 18.14
N MET A 397 7.70 24.00 16.94
CA MET A 397 7.58 22.69 16.30
C MET A 397 8.94 22.12 15.91
N GLU A 398 9.90 22.94 15.46
CA GLU A 398 11.26 22.48 15.17
C GLU A 398 11.98 21.98 16.42
N ILE A 399 11.77 22.60 17.58
CA ILE A 399 12.32 22.10 18.86
C ILE A 399 11.67 20.74 19.21
N PHE A 400 10.36 20.62 19.05
CA PHE A 400 9.64 19.38 19.34
C PHE A 400 10.04 18.24 18.39
N PHE A 401 10.00 18.49 17.08
CA PHE A 401 10.42 17.54 16.06
C PHE A 401 11.90 17.24 16.15
N GLY A 402 12.76 18.21 16.45
CA GLY A 402 14.18 17.99 16.69
C GLY A 402 14.45 16.99 17.82
N LYS A 403 13.74 17.11 18.95
CA LYS A 403 13.77 16.12 20.03
C LYS A 403 13.29 14.76 19.54
N PHE A 404 12.16 14.73 18.83
CA PHE A 404 11.55 13.51 18.31
C PHE A 404 12.46 12.76 17.32
N ARG A 405 13.11 13.47 16.38
CA ARG A 405 14.09 12.92 15.44
C ARG A 405 15.33 12.37 16.14
N ASN A 406 15.83 13.03 17.19
CA ASN A 406 16.96 12.54 17.97
C ASN A 406 16.64 11.20 18.67
N TYR A 407 15.40 11.02 19.15
CA TYR A 407 14.94 9.72 19.67
C TYR A 407 14.90 8.63 18.58
N LEU A 408 14.58 8.97 17.34
CA LEU A 408 14.50 8.05 16.20
C LEU A 408 15.84 7.79 15.51
N SER A 409 16.93 8.48 15.88
CA SER A 409 18.23 8.38 15.20
C SER A 409 18.87 6.99 15.32
N TYR A 410 19.44 6.49 14.22
CA TYR A 410 20.02 5.13 14.08
C TYR A 410 21.16 4.82 15.08
N THR A 411 21.84 5.87 15.56
CA THR A 411 22.93 5.77 16.55
C THR A 411 22.42 5.59 17.98
N ASN A 412 21.11 5.72 18.22
CA ASN A 412 20.53 5.59 19.54
C ASN A 412 20.25 4.11 19.87
N SER A 413 20.93 3.58 20.89
CA SER A 413 20.72 2.19 21.37
C SER A 413 19.26 1.90 21.72
N LYS A 414 18.51 2.93 22.15
CA LYS A 414 17.07 2.86 22.44
C LYS A 414 16.22 2.56 21.20
N PHE A 415 16.58 3.10 20.04
CA PHE A 415 15.84 2.85 18.79
C PHE A 415 16.18 1.48 18.18
N LEU A 416 17.41 0.99 18.38
CA LEU A 416 17.80 -0.38 18.01
C LEU A 416 16.96 -1.45 18.72
N ILE A 417 16.65 -1.20 20.00
CA ILE A 417 15.78 -2.03 20.83
C ILE A 417 14.33 -1.95 20.30
N ILE A 418 13.79 -0.73 20.14
CA ILE A 418 12.45 -0.51 19.59
C ILE A 418 12.29 -1.17 18.20
N ARG A 419 13.30 -1.08 17.33
CA ARG A 419 13.30 -1.72 16.00
C ARG A 419 13.27 -3.25 16.07
N LYS A 420 14.06 -3.87 16.96
CA LYS A 420 14.01 -5.33 17.19
C LYS A 420 12.62 -5.74 17.65
N PHE A 421 12.03 -4.97 18.56
CA PHE A 421 10.70 -5.25 19.06
C PHE A 421 9.59 -5.02 18.04
N PHE A 422 9.65 -3.97 17.22
CA PHE A 422 8.71 -3.79 16.11
C PHE A 422 8.80 -4.96 15.12
N ALA A 423 10.01 -5.45 14.82
CA ALA A 423 10.18 -6.63 13.98
C ALA A 423 9.59 -7.90 14.64
N GLU A 424 9.82 -8.12 15.94
CA GLU A 424 9.22 -9.23 16.70
C GLU A 424 7.69 -9.12 16.78
N ILE A 425 7.16 -7.92 16.96
CA ILE A 425 5.71 -7.64 16.95
C ILE A 425 5.12 -7.95 15.58
N ILE A 426 5.75 -7.49 14.49
CA ILE A 426 5.30 -7.80 13.12
C ILE A 426 5.33 -9.31 12.88
N ILE A 427 6.39 -10.00 13.33
CA ILE A 427 6.49 -11.46 13.21
C ILE A 427 5.37 -12.14 14.01
N ILE A 428 5.13 -11.74 15.26
CA ILE A 428 4.09 -12.37 16.09
C ILE A 428 2.69 -12.09 15.56
N PHE A 429 2.42 -10.86 15.11
CA PHE A 429 1.16 -10.54 14.42
C PHE A 429 1.01 -11.36 13.14
N SER A 430 2.08 -11.51 12.35
CA SER A 430 2.05 -12.35 11.15
C SER A 430 1.81 -13.82 11.48
N LEU A 431 2.35 -14.34 12.59
CA LEU A 431 2.12 -15.72 13.03
C LEU A 431 0.71 -15.92 13.57
N ILE A 432 0.21 -15.04 14.44
CA ILE A 432 -1.19 -15.06 14.93
C ILE A 432 -2.15 -15.03 13.75
N PHE A 433 -1.84 -14.19 12.76
CA PHE A 433 -2.60 -14.08 11.53
C PHE A 433 -2.54 -15.35 10.68
N VAL A 434 -1.35 -15.92 10.48
CA VAL A 434 -1.18 -17.17 9.71
C VAL A 434 -1.93 -18.33 10.39
N PHE A 435 -1.77 -18.53 11.69
CA PHE A 435 -2.43 -19.62 12.42
C PHE A 435 -3.96 -19.43 12.50
N SER A 436 -4.45 -18.20 12.68
CA SER A 436 -5.89 -17.93 12.59
C SER A 436 -6.46 -18.10 11.18
N SER A 437 -5.65 -17.87 10.14
CA SER A 437 -6.06 -18.05 8.75
C SER A 437 -6.08 -19.53 8.34
N ILE A 438 -5.08 -20.32 8.76
CA ILE A 438 -5.04 -21.77 8.56
C ILE A 438 -6.22 -22.44 9.27
N SER A 439 -6.56 -21.99 10.48
CA SER A 439 -7.70 -22.54 11.24
C SER A 439 -9.02 -22.32 10.49
N LEU A 440 -9.26 -21.11 9.99
CA LEU A 440 -10.46 -20.76 9.22
C LEU A 440 -10.52 -21.50 7.87
N PHE A 441 -9.39 -21.64 7.17
CA PHE A 441 -9.31 -22.37 5.90
C PHE A 441 -9.64 -23.86 6.07
N LEU A 442 -9.02 -24.51 7.07
CA LEU A 442 -9.30 -25.92 7.36
C LEU A 442 -10.77 -26.12 7.75
N ILE A 443 -11.32 -25.23 8.59
CA ILE A 443 -12.74 -25.26 8.95
C ILE A 443 -13.63 -25.14 7.70
N GLY A 444 -13.31 -24.21 6.78
CA GLY A 444 -14.05 -24.03 5.53
C GLY A 444 -14.03 -25.25 4.60
N TYR A 445 -12.89 -25.95 4.51
CA TYR A 445 -12.79 -27.19 3.73
C TYR A 445 -13.61 -28.34 4.35
N ILE A 446 -13.66 -28.39 5.69
CA ILE A 446 -14.42 -29.40 6.44
C ILE A 446 -15.94 -29.19 6.34
N VAL A 447 -16.41 -27.98 6.00
CA VAL A 447 -17.84 -27.70 5.79
C VAL A 447 -18.46 -28.59 4.70
N ASN A 448 -17.67 -29.04 3.73
CA ASN A 448 -18.13 -29.89 2.61
C ASN A 448 -18.21 -31.39 2.94
N ILE A 449 -17.86 -31.81 4.17
CA ILE A 449 -18.02 -33.21 4.59
C ILE A 449 -19.50 -33.48 4.89
N HIS A 450 -20.09 -34.45 4.18
CA HIS A 450 -21.51 -34.80 4.30
C HIS A 450 -21.91 -35.36 5.68
N ASN A 451 -21.00 -35.99 6.41
CA ASN A 451 -21.29 -36.56 7.73
C ASN A 451 -21.15 -35.51 8.84
N ILE A 452 -22.30 -35.04 9.36
CA ILE A 452 -22.44 -33.94 10.34
C ILE A 452 -21.63 -34.19 11.61
N LEU A 453 -21.72 -35.39 12.18
CA LEU A 453 -21.03 -35.79 13.41
C LEU A 453 -19.51 -35.75 13.25
N PHE A 454 -19.00 -36.33 12.15
CA PHE A 454 -17.57 -36.40 11.87
C PHE A 454 -16.99 -35.03 11.52
N LYS A 455 -17.72 -34.24 10.73
CA LYS A 455 -17.41 -32.85 10.38
C LYS A 455 -17.17 -31.99 11.62
N GLU A 456 -18.08 -32.05 12.57
CA GLU A 456 -18.02 -31.21 13.76
C GLU A 456 -16.93 -31.67 14.76
N ILE A 457 -16.66 -32.97 14.90
CA ILE A 457 -15.53 -33.47 15.73
C ILE A 457 -14.20 -32.93 15.20
N ILE A 458 -14.01 -32.92 13.88
CA ILE A 458 -12.79 -32.38 13.24
C ILE A 458 -12.71 -30.86 13.44
N ILE A 459 -13.83 -30.14 13.32
CA ILE A 459 -13.87 -28.69 13.54
C ILE A 459 -13.50 -28.34 15.00
N ILE A 460 -14.01 -29.09 15.98
CA ILE A 460 -13.71 -28.85 17.40
C ILE A 460 -12.25 -29.16 17.71
N THR A 461 -11.72 -30.29 17.24
CA THR A 461 -10.32 -30.67 17.49
C THR A 461 -9.34 -29.66 16.87
N LEU A 462 -9.58 -29.23 15.63
CA LEU A 462 -8.76 -28.21 14.98
C LEU A 462 -8.89 -26.85 15.66
N SER A 463 -10.11 -26.39 15.93
CA SER A 463 -10.30 -25.09 16.60
C SER A 463 -9.68 -25.05 18.00
N GLY A 464 -9.68 -26.16 18.73
CA GLY A 464 -9.01 -26.28 20.03
C GLY A 464 -7.48 -26.21 19.91
N LEU A 465 -6.89 -26.92 18.93
CA LEU A 465 -5.45 -26.86 18.66
C LEU A 465 -5.00 -25.45 18.25
N PHE A 466 -5.73 -24.80 17.34
CA PHE A 466 -5.42 -23.43 16.92
C PHE A 466 -5.65 -22.42 18.04
N PHE A 467 -6.64 -22.62 18.91
CA PHE A 467 -6.84 -21.78 20.09
C PHE A 467 -5.62 -21.83 21.01
N ILE A 468 -5.06 -23.01 21.29
CA ILE A 468 -3.86 -23.17 22.12
C ILE A 468 -2.65 -22.46 21.49
N ILE A 469 -2.43 -22.65 20.18
CA ILE A 469 -1.31 -22.01 19.46
C ILE A 469 -1.45 -20.48 19.45
N ILE A 470 -2.65 -19.96 19.14
CA ILE A 470 -2.93 -18.53 19.13
C ILE A 470 -2.77 -17.94 20.54
N PHE A 471 -3.20 -18.67 21.57
CA PHE A 471 -3.06 -18.26 22.96
C PHE A 471 -1.59 -18.19 23.39
N GLU A 472 -0.75 -19.16 23.01
CA GLU A 472 0.70 -19.11 23.27
C GLU A 472 1.39 -17.94 22.54
N LEU A 473 1.01 -17.65 21.30
CA LEU A 473 1.53 -16.50 20.55
C LEU A 473 1.12 -15.16 21.19
N PHE A 474 -0.10 -15.08 21.72
CA PHE A 474 -0.56 -13.93 22.51
C PHE A 474 0.23 -13.77 23.81
N LEU A 475 0.54 -14.86 24.51
CA LEU A 475 1.40 -14.84 25.70
C LEU A 475 2.82 -14.39 25.37
N SER A 476 3.35 -14.80 24.21
CA SER A 476 4.65 -14.34 23.71
C SER A 476 4.65 -12.83 23.45
N PHE A 477 3.61 -12.33 22.78
CA PHE A 477 3.40 -10.89 22.55
C PHE A 477 3.31 -10.11 23.87
N TYR A 478 2.55 -10.62 24.85
CA TYR A 478 2.46 -10.03 26.19
C TYR A 478 3.82 -9.95 26.89
N LYS A 479 4.62 -11.03 26.82
CA LYS A 479 5.99 -11.04 27.40
C LYS A 479 6.89 -10.02 26.73
N ILE A 480 6.79 -9.86 25.42
CA ILE A 480 7.56 -8.88 24.64
C ILE A 480 7.14 -7.45 24.96
N LEU A 481 5.84 -7.16 25.02
CA LEU A 481 5.34 -5.86 25.49
C LEU A 481 5.80 -5.56 26.91
N LYS A 482 5.72 -6.53 27.83
CA LYS A 482 6.20 -6.36 29.20
C LYS A 482 7.70 -6.07 29.25
N LYS A 483 8.50 -6.76 28.43
CA LYS A 483 9.96 -6.56 28.34
C LYS A 483 10.30 -5.18 27.76
N LEU A 484 9.65 -4.77 26.67
CA LEU A 484 9.68 -3.43 26.10
C LEU A 484 9.41 -2.36 27.16
N LEU A 485 8.36 -2.55 27.95
CA LEU A 485 7.93 -1.60 28.96
C LEU A 485 8.93 -1.51 30.11
N ILE A 486 9.45 -2.64 30.58
CA ILE A 486 10.49 -2.65 31.62
C ILE A 486 11.77 -1.96 31.11
N GLU A 487 12.19 -2.23 29.87
CA GLU A 487 13.35 -1.57 29.27
C GLU A 487 13.10 -0.08 28.99
N ILE A 488 11.87 0.36 28.66
CA ILE A 488 11.54 1.79 28.52
C ILE A 488 11.51 2.49 29.90
N ILE A 489 11.00 1.81 30.94
CA ILE A 489 10.88 2.35 32.31
C ILE A 489 12.24 2.42 33.00
N TYR A 490 13.08 1.39 32.87
CA TYR A 490 14.40 1.33 33.51
C TYR A 490 15.35 2.42 32.99
N TYR A 491 15.12 2.90 31.76
CA TYR A 491 15.95 3.90 31.09
C TYR A 491 15.45 5.35 31.20
N ASN A 492 14.29 5.59 31.82
CA ASN A 492 13.72 6.92 32.06
C ASN A 492 13.35 7.08 33.55
N TYR A 493 14.35 7.24 34.41
CA TYR A 493 14.12 7.87 35.70
C TYR A 493 13.89 9.37 35.47
N GLU A 494 12.64 9.82 35.68
CA GLU A 494 12.25 11.02 36.45
C GLU A 494 10.87 11.60 36.07
N GLN A 495 10.29 11.29 34.91
CA GLN A 495 8.99 11.88 34.53
C GLN A 495 7.77 10.97 34.79
N LYS A 496 7.02 11.28 35.84
CA LYS A 496 5.71 10.67 36.18
C LYS A 496 4.68 10.73 35.03
N SER A 497 4.78 11.69 34.12
CA SER A 497 3.89 11.87 32.96
C SER A 497 4.01 10.75 31.92
N VAL A 498 5.23 10.26 31.67
CA VAL A 498 5.50 9.20 30.67
C VAL A 498 4.92 7.86 31.13
N LYS A 499 5.01 7.55 32.44
CA LYS A 499 4.34 6.37 33.03
C LYS A 499 2.83 6.39 32.75
N LYS A 500 2.16 7.52 33.00
CA LYS A 500 0.71 7.68 32.79
C LYS A 500 0.29 7.48 31.32
N LEU A 501 1.06 8.01 30.38
CA LEU A 501 0.80 7.93 28.93
C LEU A 501 0.97 6.50 28.39
N ILE A 502 1.94 5.76 28.93
CA ILE A 502 2.16 4.34 28.64
C ILE A 502 1.00 3.48 29.15
N TYR A 503 0.49 3.73 30.37
CA TYR A 503 -0.69 3.02 30.88
C TYR A 503 -1.96 3.30 30.07
N LEU A 504 -2.08 4.51 29.52
CA LEU A 504 -3.18 4.90 28.63
C LEU A 504 -3.16 4.17 27.28
N ILE A 505 -2.01 3.68 26.83
CA ILE A 505 -1.87 2.84 25.63
C ILE A 505 -1.98 1.34 25.99
N TYR A 506 -1.41 0.93 27.13
CA TYR A 506 -1.39 -0.47 27.60
C TYR A 506 -2.76 -0.99 28.04
N PHE A 507 -3.52 -0.18 28.77
CA PHE A 507 -4.85 -0.54 29.29
C PHE A 507 -5.86 -0.86 28.17
N PRO A 508 -6.05 -0.01 27.13
CA PRO A 508 -6.94 -0.35 26.03
C PRO A 508 -6.44 -1.54 25.21
N PHE A 509 -5.12 -1.71 25.04
CA PHE A 509 -4.59 -2.86 24.31
C PHE A 509 -4.80 -4.19 25.06
N ALA A 510 -4.58 -4.21 26.38
CA ALA A 510 -4.90 -5.34 27.23
C ALA A 510 -6.41 -5.65 27.21
N LEU A 511 -7.26 -4.62 27.28
CA LEU A 511 -8.72 -4.77 27.12
C LEU A 511 -9.11 -5.36 25.77
N ILE A 512 -8.53 -4.88 24.67
CA ILE A 512 -8.76 -5.42 23.31
C ILE A 512 -8.33 -6.88 23.23
N SER A 513 -7.20 -7.25 23.83
CA SER A 513 -6.74 -8.64 23.85
C SER A 513 -7.64 -9.55 24.69
N ILE A 514 -8.14 -9.08 25.84
CA ILE A 514 -9.11 -9.81 26.67
C ILE A 514 -10.44 -9.98 25.93
N LEU A 515 -10.91 -8.92 25.27
CA LEU A 515 -12.10 -8.97 24.43
C LEU A 515 -11.93 -9.96 23.28
N PHE A 516 -10.80 -9.93 22.57
CA PHE A 516 -10.52 -10.86 21.47
C PHE A 516 -10.47 -12.33 21.95
N ILE A 517 -9.78 -12.61 23.06
CA ILE A 517 -9.73 -13.95 23.67
C ILE A 517 -11.13 -14.40 24.10
N SER A 518 -11.91 -13.50 24.72
CA SER A 518 -13.28 -13.81 25.16
C SER A 518 -14.20 -14.15 23.99
N VAL A 519 -14.09 -13.41 22.87
CA VAL A 519 -14.86 -13.67 21.65
C VAL A 519 -14.45 -15.00 21.00
N GLN A 520 -13.15 -15.29 20.90
CA GLN A 520 -12.68 -16.57 20.34
C GLN A 520 -13.09 -17.76 21.20
N SER A 521 -12.99 -17.62 22.53
CA SER A 521 -13.48 -18.65 23.45
C SER A 521 -14.99 -18.86 23.34
N TYR A 522 -15.77 -17.79 23.21
CA TYR A 522 -17.21 -17.87 23.00
C TYR A 522 -17.56 -18.65 21.72
N ILE A 523 -16.90 -18.35 20.59
CA ILE A 523 -17.11 -19.06 19.31
C ILE A 523 -16.79 -20.57 19.46
N PHE A 524 -15.71 -20.89 20.18
CA PHE A 524 -15.31 -22.28 20.44
C PHE A 524 -16.36 -23.01 21.31
N PHE A 525 -16.79 -22.41 22.42
CA PHE A 525 -17.77 -23.01 23.34
C PHE A 525 -19.17 -23.13 22.75
N VAL A 526 -19.62 -22.15 21.95
CA VAL A 526 -20.92 -22.22 21.25
C VAL A 526 -20.95 -23.36 20.25
N ARG A 527 -19.85 -23.65 19.56
CA ARG A 527 -19.78 -24.78 18.62
C ARG A 527 -19.76 -26.13 19.35
N ILE A 528 -19.03 -26.24 20.46
CA ILE A 528 -19.12 -27.42 21.33
C ILE A 528 -20.55 -27.61 21.83
N PHE A 529 -21.23 -26.54 22.25
CA PHE A 529 -22.61 -26.59 22.72
C PHE A 529 -23.57 -27.10 21.63
N ASN A 530 -23.48 -26.56 20.41
CA ASN A 530 -24.29 -27.01 19.28
C ASN A 530 -24.04 -28.48 18.94
N MET A 531 -22.81 -28.94 19.06
CA MET A 531 -22.45 -30.34 18.86
C MET A 531 -23.04 -31.27 19.89
N VAL A 532 -22.89 -30.95 21.17
CA VAL A 532 -23.44 -31.76 22.25
C VAL A 532 -24.97 -31.81 22.16
N HIS A 533 -25.60 -30.70 21.77
CA HIS A 533 -27.04 -30.63 21.52
C HIS A 533 -27.48 -31.52 20.35
N LEU A 534 -26.71 -31.57 19.25
CA LEU A 534 -26.99 -32.43 18.09
C LEU A 534 -26.85 -33.92 18.41
N ILE A 535 -25.98 -34.30 19.34
CA ILE A 535 -25.66 -35.71 19.65
C ILE A 535 -26.57 -36.30 20.74
N PHE A 536 -26.87 -35.55 21.80
CA PHE A 536 -27.46 -36.13 23.02
C PHE A 536 -28.88 -35.69 23.34
N GLN A 537 -29.47 -34.74 22.59
CA GLN A 537 -30.84 -34.23 22.75
C GLN A 537 -31.36 -34.03 24.21
N PHE A 538 -30.53 -33.79 25.25
CA PHE A 538 -31.03 -33.47 26.61
C PHE A 538 -30.07 -32.70 27.55
N ASN A 539 -30.68 -32.04 28.56
CA ASN A 539 -30.24 -30.90 29.40
C ASN A 539 -29.25 -31.14 30.58
N ILE A 540 -28.72 -32.34 30.82
CA ILE A 540 -27.82 -32.57 31.99
C ILE A 540 -26.36 -32.19 31.68
N ILE A 541 -25.94 -32.35 30.43
CA ILE A 541 -24.57 -32.06 29.99
C ILE A 541 -24.35 -30.54 29.83
N SER A 542 -25.41 -29.78 29.54
CA SER A 542 -25.35 -28.31 29.55
C SER A 542 -25.05 -27.75 30.95
N ILE A 543 -25.47 -28.43 32.02
CA ILE A 543 -25.16 -28.06 33.41
C ILE A 543 -23.68 -28.34 33.73
N LEU A 544 -23.11 -29.45 33.24
CA LEU A 544 -21.68 -29.77 33.35
C LEU A 544 -20.79 -28.83 32.53
N LEU A 545 -21.23 -28.43 31.33
CA LEU A 545 -20.54 -27.43 30.53
C LEU A 545 -20.63 -26.04 31.17
N MET A 546 -21.78 -25.67 31.74
CA MET A 546 -21.93 -24.41 32.47
C MET A 546 -21.05 -24.38 33.73
N SER A 547 -20.85 -25.52 34.41
CA SER A 547 -19.94 -25.61 35.56
C SER A 547 -18.46 -25.52 35.15
N ILE A 548 -18.06 -26.07 33.99
CA ILE A 548 -16.71 -25.89 33.42
C ILE A 548 -16.48 -24.45 32.99
N ILE A 549 -17.48 -23.80 32.37
CA ILE A 549 -17.44 -22.38 32.00
C ILE A 549 -17.34 -21.51 33.26
N LEU A 550 -18.10 -21.82 34.32
CA LEU A 550 -17.99 -21.16 35.62
C LEU A 550 -16.60 -21.34 36.25
N LEU A 551 -16.03 -22.55 36.23
CA LEU A 551 -14.67 -22.81 36.71
C LEU A 551 -13.61 -22.05 35.90
N PHE A 552 -13.79 -21.92 34.59
CA PHE A 552 -12.92 -21.16 33.71
C PHE A 552 -13.03 -19.64 33.95
N ILE A 553 -14.24 -19.13 34.15
CA ILE A 553 -14.48 -17.73 34.57
C ILE A 553 -13.86 -17.47 35.94
N ILE A 554 -13.94 -18.42 36.89
CA ILE A 554 -13.30 -18.32 38.20
C ILE A 554 -11.76 -18.32 38.05
N TYR A 555 -11.21 -19.13 37.16
CA TYR A 555 -9.77 -19.15 36.86
C TYR A 555 -9.29 -17.82 36.26
N ILE A 556 -10.00 -17.29 35.26
CA ILE A 556 -9.75 -15.96 34.68
C ILE A 556 -9.88 -14.87 35.75
N ARG A 557 -10.91 -14.93 36.60
CA ARG A 557 -11.10 -13.98 37.71
C ARG A 557 -9.93 -14.01 38.69
N LYS A 558 -9.37 -15.18 39.00
CA LYS A 558 -8.19 -15.32 39.88
C LYS A 558 -6.95 -14.69 39.24
N TYR A 559 -6.78 -14.85 37.92
CA TYR A 559 -5.69 -14.21 37.17
C TYR A 559 -5.86 -12.69 37.08
N LEU A 560 -7.07 -12.21 36.79
CA LEU A 560 -7.42 -10.79 36.78
C LEU A 560 -7.24 -10.15 38.15
N LYS A 561 -7.59 -10.85 39.23
CA LYS A 561 -7.41 -10.35 40.60
C LYS A 561 -5.92 -10.21 40.95
N LYS A 562 -5.10 -11.20 40.58
CA LYS A 562 -3.63 -11.15 40.74
C LYS A 562 -3.01 -10.01 39.93
N PHE A 563 -3.50 -9.80 38.70
CA PHE A 563 -3.11 -8.68 37.84
C PHE A 563 -3.50 -7.31 38.42
N ILE A 564 -4.71 -7.19 38.99
CA ILE A 564 -5.19 -5.97 39.66
C ILE A 564 -4.40 -5.70 40.95
N GLU A 565 -4.08 -6.73 41.74
CA GLU A 565 -3.25 -6.62 42.95
C GLU A 565 -1.80 -6.22 42.60
N GLU A 566 -1.23 -6.77 41.53
CA GLU A 566 0.07 -6.32 41.00
C GLU A 566 0.02 -4.86 40.52
N ILE A 567 -1.05 -4.45 39.83
CA ILE A 567 -1.28 -3.05 39.44
C ILE A 567 -1.40 -2.15 40.66
N GLN A 568 -2.13 -2.55 41.70
CA GLN A 568 -2.30 -1.75 42.93
C GLN A 568 -0.99 -1.62 43.71
N ASN A 569 -0.18 -2.66 43.78
CA ASN A 569 1.13 -2.62 44.42
C ASN A 569 2.13 -1.74 43.65
N ILE A 570 2.02 -1.68 42.33
CA ILE A 570 2.85 -0.81 41.45
C ILE A 570 2.36 0.65 41.45
N ILE A 571 1.08 0.91 41.73
CA ILE A 571 0.54 2.27 41.88
C ILE A 571 0.88 2.88 43.25
N LYS A 572 1.05 2.04 44.28
CA LYS A 572 1.36 2.47 45.66
C LYS A 572 2.87 2.64 45.95
N GLY A 573 3.76 2.12 45.10
CA GLY A 573 5.21 2.32 45.16
C GLY A 573 5.71 3.25 44.05
#